data_AF-A0A9E3B2E0-F1
#
_entry.id   AF-A0A9E3B2E0-F1
#
_cell.length_a   1.000
_cell.length_b   1.000
_cell.length_c   1.000
_cell.angle_alpha   90.00
_cell.angle_beta   90.00
_cell.angle_gamma   90.00
#
_symmetry.space_group_name_H-M   'P 1'
#
loop_
_entity.id
_entity.type
_entity.pdbx_description
1 polymer ?
#
loop_
_entity_poly.entity_id
_entity_poly.type
_entity_poly.pdbx_seq_one_letter_code
_entity_poly.pdbx_strand_id
1 'polypeptide(L)'
;MKRTNTLIRLRRFRVDDLKRRLATLDAMKADVERKLADLEDSVTRERRRAGDSDIGRLAFPSFLRSIETRRENLRATQKDIERERAQAQEDLAGAYQDLKALELAAEQQAKRAGEADTRRNQSRMDEMALVRHLRKHALRSV
;
A
#
# COMPACT_ATOMS: atom_id res chain seq x y z
N MET A 1 7.78 21.79 -11.97
CA MET A 1 7.01 20.62 -12.45
C MET A 1 7.77 19.29 -12.41
N LYS A 2 8.99 19.17 -12.98
CA LYS A 2 9.75 17.88 -12.99
C LYS A 2 10.01 17.30 -11.59
N ARG A 3 10.44 18.11 -10.61
CA ARG A 3 10.71 17.66 -9.22
C ARG A 3 9.44 17.12 -8.52
N THR A 4 8.32 17.82 -8.63
CA THR A 4 7.03 17.40 -8.04
C THR A 4 6.55 16.07 -8.61
N ASN A 5 6.66 15.88 -9.93
CA ASN A 5 6.27 14.61 -10.57
C ASN A 5 7.15 13.43 -10.10
N THR A 6 8.46 13.64 -9.98
CA THR A 6 9.36 12.62 -9.41
C THR A 6 8.98 12.26 -7.97
N LEU A 7 8.62 13.24 -7.14
CA LEU A 7 8.19 13.00 -5.76
C LEU A 7 6.86 12.23 -5.70
N ILE A 8 5.89 12.55 -6.56
CA ILE A 8 4.62 11.81 -6.67
C ILE A 8 4.91 10.34 -7.04
N ARG A 9 5.78 10.09 -8.01
CA ARG A 9 6.18 8.73 -8.39
C ARG A 9 6.84 7.97 -7.24
N LEU A 10 7.72 8.63 -6.47
CA LEU A 10 8.33 8.04 -5.28
C LEU A 10 7.28 7.67 -4.22
N ARG A 11 6.30 8.53 -3.97
CA ARG A 11 5.23 8.28 -3.01
C ARG A 11 4.29 7.15 -3.47
N ARG A 12 3.97 7.06 -4.75
CA ARG A 12 3.23 5.92 -5.34
C ARG A 12 3.98 4.62 -5.14
N PHE A 13 5.29 4.62 -5.43
CA PHE A 13 6.13 3.44 -5.20
C PHE A 13 6.10 3.00 -3.73
N ARG A 14 6.13 3.94 -2.79
CA ARG A 14 6.01 3.63 -1.35
C ARG A 14 4.66 2.99 -0.99
N VAL A 15 3.55 3.48 -1.56
CA VAL A 15 2.22 2.88 -1.39
C VAL A 15 2.20 1.44 -1.93
N ASP A 16 2.74 1.23 -3.13
CA ASP A 16 2.77 -0.08 -3.77
C ASP A 16 3.66 -1.08 -3.01
N ASP A 17 4.79 -0.62 -2.47
CA ASP A 17 5.68 -1.39 -1.60
C ASP A 17 4.97 -1.85 -0.33
N LEU A 18 4.27 -0.94 0.36
CA LEU A 18 3.50 -1.26 1.58
C LEU A 18 2.36 -2.25 1.30
N LYS A 19 1.68 -2.14 0.15
CA LYS A 19 0.69 -3.12 -0.28
C LYS A 19 1.28 -4.51 -0.48
N ARG A 20 2.45 -4.61 -1.13
CA ARG A 20 3.14 -5.89 -1.30
C ARG A 20 3.54 -6.48 0.05
N ARG A 21 4.04 -5.64 0.97
CA ARG A 21 4.35 -6.07 2.34
C ARG A 21 3.12 -6.65 3.05
N LEU A 22 1.96 -6.00 2.95
CA LEU A 22 0.71 -6.52 3.51
C LEU A 22 0.31 -7.86 2.89
N ALA A 23 0.40 -7.99 1.56
CA ALA A 23 0.11 -9.25 0.89
C ALA A 23 1.04 -10.39 1.35
N THR A 24 2.32 -10.09 1.58
CA THR A 24 3.27 -11.06 2.15
C THR A 24 2.88 -11.47 3.57
N LEU A 25 2.50 -10.51 4.43
CA LEU A 25 2.05 -10.79 5.80
C LEU A 25 0.76 -11.64 5.81
N ASP A 26 -0.17 -11.37 4.90
CA ASP A 26 -1.39 -12.18 4.72
C ASP A 26 -1.06 -13.61 4.30
N ALA A 27 -0.13 -13.79 3.36
CA ALA A 27 0.34 -15.12 2.95
C ALA A 27 1.04 -15.86 4.10
N MET A 28 1.87 -15.17 4.89
CA MET A 28 2.51 -15.75 6.07
C MET A 28 1.48 -16.18 7.13
N LYS A 29 0.45 -15.37 7.37
CA LYS A 29 -0.65 -15.72 8.29
C LYS A 29 -1.37 -16.98 7.82
N ALA A 30 -1.75 -17.05 6.55
CA ALA A 30 -2.41 -18.22 5.98
C ALA A 30 -1.53 -19.49 6.09
N ASP A 31 -0.22 -19.35 5.94
CA ASP A 31 0.71 -20.47 6.11
C ASP A 31 0.76 -21.00 7.56
N VAL A 32 0.75 -20.10 8.54
CA VAL A 32 0.69 -20.47 9.96
C VAL A 32 -0.64 -21.16 10.30
N GLU A 33 -1.75 -20.68 9.76
CA GLU A 33 -3.08 -21.29 9.95
C GLU A 33 -3.13 -22.71 9.38
N ARG A 34 -2.59 -22.93 8.17
CA ARG A 34 -2.46 -24.27 7.59
C ARG A 34 -1.61 -25.19 8.46
N LYS A 35 -0.44 -24.73 8.93
CA LYS A 35 0.43 -25.50 9.82
C LYS A 35 -0.25 -25.87 11.13
N LEU A 36 -1.09 -25.00 11.68
CA LEU A 36 -1.87 -25.29 12.87
C LEU A 36 -2.90 -26.40 12.60
N ALA A 37 -3.61 -26.34 11.48
CA ALA A 37 -4.54 -27.40 11.07
C ALA A 37 -3.82 -28.75 10.85
N ASP A 38 -2.66 -28.74 10.19
CA ASP A 38 -1.84 -29.95 9.96
C ASP A 38 -1.40 -30.61 11.29
N LEU A 39 -1.12 -29.81 12.32
CA LEU A 39 -0.80 -30.33 13.66
C LEU A 39 -2.01 -30.99 14.32
N GLU A 40 -3.21 -30.43 14.15
CA GLU A 40 -4.45 -31.02 14.69
C GLU A 40 -4.78 -32.35 14.02
N ASP A 41 -4.59 -32.42 12.70
CA ASP A 41 -4.71 -33.67 11.95
C ASP A 41 -3.65 -34.70 12.37
N SER A 42 -2.42 -34.25 12.62
CA SER A 42 -1.34 -35.10 13.12
C SER A 42 -1.69 -35.73 14.47
N VAL A 43 -2.25 -34.94 15.40
CA VAL A 43 -2.73 -35.44 16.70
C VAL A 43 -3.83 -36.48 16.51
N THR A 44 -4.78 -36.25 15.60
CA THR A 44 -5.88 -37.18 15.34
C THR A 44 -5.36 -38.52 14.81
N ARG A 45 -4.44 -38.47 13.85
CA ARG A 45 -3.79 -39.69 13.30
C ARG A 45 -2.98 -40.42 14.38
N GLU A 46 -2.21 -39.68 15.17
CA GLU A 46 -1.37 -40.28 16.22
C GLU A 46 -2.21 -40.90 17.32
N ARG A 47 -3.30 -40.26 17.74
CA ARG A 47 -4.22 -40.83 18.75
C ARG A 47 -4.76 -42.18 18.31
N ARG A 48 -5.14 -42.32 17.04
CA ARG A 48 -5.64 -43.58 16.48
C ARG A 48 -4.55 -44.66 16.54
N ARG A 49 -3.35 -44.36 16.04
CA ARG A 49 -2.20 -45.29 16.03
C ARG A 49 -1.74 -45.69 17.43
N ALA A 50 -1.70 -44.73 18.36
CA ALA A 50 -1.32 -44.98 19.74
C ALA A 50 -2.29 -45.92 20.45
N GLY A 51 -3.57 -45.93 20.05
CA GLY A 51 -4.58 -46.86 20.57
C GLY A 51 -4.30 -48.33 20.26
N ASP A 52 -3.53 -48.62 19.21
CA ASP A 52 -3.30 -49.97 18.68
C ASP A 52 -2.23 -50.77 19.47
N SER A 53 -1.44 -50.12 20.35
CA SER A 53 -0.43 -50.81 21.16
C SER A 53 -0.20 -50.13 22.51
N ASP A 54 0.16 -50.91 23.54
CA ASP A 54 0.45 -50.37 24.88
C ASP A 54 1.67 -49.43 24.88
N ILE A 55 2.69 -49.74 24.07
CA ILE A 55 3.85 -48.85 23.88
C ILE A 55 3.40 -47.52 23.26
N GLY A 56 2.51 -47.56 22.26
CA GLY A 56 1.92 -46.37 21.66
C GLY A 56 1.17 -45.51 22.67
N ARG A 57 0.35 -46.12 23.53
CA ARG A 57 -0.38 -45.42 24.61
C ARG A 57 0.56 -44.74 25.59
N LEU A 58 1.68 -45.38 25.93
CA LEU A 58 2.71 -44.81 26.82
C LEU A 58 3.47 -43.66 26.17
N ALA A 59 3.73 -43.70 24.86
CA ALA A 59 4.46 -42.66 24.14
C ALA A 59 3.60 -41.43 23.81
N PHE A 60 2.29 -41.62 23.63
CA PHE A 60 1.35 -40.58 23.17
C PHE A 60 1.35 -39.28 24.00
N PRO A 61 1.40 -39.30 25.35
CA PRO A 61 1.46 -38.06 26.13
C PRO A 61 2.70 -37.20 25.82
N SER A 62 3.85 -37.83 25.56
CA SER A 62 5.07 -37.11 25.18
C SER A 62 4.92 -36.46 23.81
N PHE A 63 4.32 -37.18 22.86
CA PHE A 63 3.96 -36.63 21.56
C PHE A 63 3.03 -35.42 21.68
N LEU A 64 1.95 -35.52 22.47
CA LEU A 64 1.01 -34.41 22.68
C LEU A 64 1.70 -33.16 23.20
N ARG A 65 2.56 -33.29 24.24
CA ARG A 65 3.34 -32.16 24.75
C ARG A 65 4.18 -31.49 23.66
N SER A 66 4.80 -32.29 22.79
CA SER A 66 5.59 -31.75 21.67
C SER A 66 4.75 -30.97 20.65
N ILE A 67 3.50 -31.40 20.40
CA ILE A 67 2.56 -30.69 19.53
C ILE A 67 2.07 -29.41 20.21
N GLU A 68 1.75 -29.45 21.50
CA GLU A 68 1.33 -28.27 22.27
C GLU A 68 2.38 -27.17 22.23
N THR A 69 3.65 -27.49 22.49
CA THR A 69 4.75 -26.53 22.36
C THR A 69 4.85 -25.94 20.95
N ARG A 70 4.68 -26.76 19.91
CA ARG A 70 4.68 -26.26 18.51
C ARG A 70 3.49 -25.34 18.23
N ARG A 71 2.30 -25.67 18.74
CA ARG A 71 1.09 -24.83 18.59
C ARG A 71 1.24 -23.51 19.30
N GLU A 72 1.82 -23.50 20.50
CA GLU A 72 2.12 -22.27 21.25
C GLU A 72 3.06 -21.37 20.46
N ASN A 73 4.14 -21.92 19.92
CA ASN A 73 5.08 -21.16 19.09
C ASN A 73 4.40 -20.60 17.83
N LEU A 74 3.62 -21.40 17.11
CA LEU A 74 2.89 -20.93 15.92
C LEU A 74 1.86 -19.84 16.26
N ARG A 75 1.16 -19.96 17.40
CA ARG A 75 0.23 -18.91 17.87
C ARG A 75 0.95 -17.63 18.26
N ALA A 76 2.12 -17.71 18.87
CA ALA A 76 2.96 -16.54 19.14
C ALA A 76 3.37 -15.87 17.82
N THR A 77 3.87 -16.63 16.85
CA THR A 77 4.18 -16.13 15.50
C THR A 77 2.96 -15.50 14.82
N GLN A 78 1.77 -16.11 14.94
CA GLN A 78 0.54 -15.56 14.37
C GLN A 78 0.22 -14.18 14.96
N LYS A 79 0.32 -14.03 16.29
CA LYS A 79 0.11 -12.74 16.97
C LYS A 79 1.13 -11.68 16.53
N ASP A 80 2.38 -12.07 16.35
CA ASP A 80 3.42 -11.16 15.86
C ASP A 80 3.13 -10.69 14.44
N ILE A 81 2.74 -11.60 13.54
CA ILE A 81 2.31 -11.27 12.17
C ILE A 81 1.11 -10.32 12.19
N GLU A 82 0.11 -10.56 13.04
CA GLU A 82 -1.07 -9.71 13.16
C GLU A 82 -0.71 -8.29 13.64
N ARG A 83 0.21 -8.17 14.60
CA ARG A 83 0.72 -6.88 15.08
C ARG A 83 1.46 -6.14 13.95
N GLU A 84 2.36 -6.82 13.26
CA GLU A 84 3.10 -6.22 12.12
C GLU A 84 2.18 -5.80 10.99
N ARG A 85 1.13 -6.59 10.73
CA ARG A 85 0.12 -6.29 9.72
C ARG A 85 -0.68 -5.05 10.09
N ALA A 86 -1.12 -4.94 11.34
CA ALA A 86 -1.82 -3.74 11.82
C ALA A 86 -0.96 -2.49 11.62
N GLN A 87 0.32 -2.54 12.01
CA GLN A 87 1.26 -1.44 11.78
C GLN A 87 1.42 -1.11 10.28
N ALA A 88 1.59 -2.13 9.43
CA ALA A 88 1.73 -1.92 7.99
C ALA A 88 0.45 -1.34 7.35
N GLN A 89 -0.73 -1.61 7.91
CA GLN A 89 -1.99 -0.99 7.48
C GLN A 89 -2.04 0.50 7.84
N GLU A 90 -1.62 0.86 9.05
CA GLU A 90 -1.48 2.26 9.46
C GLU A 90 -0.47 3.01 8.59
N ASP A 91 0.69 2.42 8.35
CA ASP A 91 1.73 2.96 7.47
C ASP A 91 1.19 3.18 6.04
N LEU A 92 0.40 2.23 5.53
CA LEU A 92 -0.22 2.33 4.21
C LEU A 92 -1.24 3.48 4.16
N ALA A 93 -2.07 3.62 5.19
CA ALA A 93 -3.03 4.71 5.29
C ALA A 93 -2.32 6.07 5.31
N GLY A 94 -1.25 6.22 6.09
CA GLY A 94 -0.42 7.43 6.11
C GLY A 94 0.23 7.72 4.75
N ALA A 95 0.82 6.70 4.11
CA ALA A 95 1.42 6.85 2.78
C ALA A 95 0.40 7.29 1.71
N TYR A 96 -0.85 6.82 1.81
CA TYR A 96 -1.93 7.26 0.95
C TYR A 96 -2.33 8.71 1.17
N GLN A 97 -2.43 9.14 2.42
CA GLN A 97 -2.72 10.53 2.76
C GLN A 97 -1.63 11.47 2.23
N ASP A 98 -0.36 11.12 2.43
CA ASP A 98 0.80 11.86 1.90
C ASP A 98 0.77 11.98 0.38
N LEU A 99 0.51 10.86 -0.31
CA LEU A 99 0.40 10.84 -1.76
C LEU A 99 -0.73 11.77 -2.23
N LYS A 100 -1.91 11.68 -1.60
CA LYS A 100 -3.08 12.45 -2.02
C LYS A 100 -2.89 13.95 -1.77
N ALA A 101 -2.31 14.33 -0.64
CA ALA A 101 -1.96 15.71 -0.33
C ALA A 101 -1.01 16.30 -1.39
N LEU A 102 0.01 15.53 -1.79
CA LEU A 102 0.96 15.96 -2.79
C LEU A 102 0.34 16.07 -4.20
N GLU A 103 -0.51 15.12 -4.58
CA GLU A 103 -1.24 15.16 -5.85
C GLU A 103 -2.15 16.39 -5.93
N LEU A 104 -2.90 16.69 -4.86
CA LEU A 104 -3.77 17.86 -4.80
C LEU A 104 -2.95 19.17 -4.88
N ALA A 105 -1.83 19.26 -4.17
CA ALA A 105 -0.96 20.42 -4.23
C ALA A 105 -0.39 20.63 -5.65
N ALA A 106 0.00 19.55 -6.33
CA ALA A 106 0.50 19.60 -7.70
C ALA A 106 -0.57 20.03 -8.70
N GLU A 107 -1.81 19.55 -8.55
CA GLU A 107 -2.96 19.94 -9.37
C GLU A 107 -3.28 21.44 -9.20
N GLN A 108 -3.33 21.93 -7.97
CA GLN A 108 -3.53 23.36 -7.67
C GLN A 108 -2.43 24.23 -8.28
N GLN A 109 -1.16 23.79 -8.20
CA GLN A 109 -0.05 24.50 -8.82
C GLN A 109 -0.17 24.54 -10.35
N ALA A 110 -0.55 23.42 -10.97
CA ALA A 110 -0.76 23.34 -12.41
C ALA A 110 -1.91 24.25 -12.87
N LYS A 111 -3.02 24.29 -12.11
CA LYS A 111 -4.15 25.18 -12.38
C LYS A 111 -3.73 26.65 -12.33
N ARG A 112 -3.03 27.08 -11.28
CA ARG A 112 -2.53 28.46 -11.14
C ARG A 112 -1.57 28.85 -12.27
N ALA A 113 -0.70 27.93 -12.69
CA ALA A 113 0.21 28.15 -13.80
C ALA A 113 -0.55 28.33 -15.12
N GLY A 114 -1.54 27.45 -15.38
CA GLY A 114 -2.43 27.56 -16.54
C GLY A 114 -3.14 28.90 -16.58
N GLU A 115 -3.81 29.31 -15.49
CA GLU A 115 -4.51 30.59 -15.39
C GLU A 115 -3.60 31.81 -15.59
N ALA A 116 -2.34 31.73 -15.15
CA ALA A 116 -1.36 32.79 -15.39
C ALA A 116 -0.96 32.87 -16.86
N ASP A 117 -0.77 31.73 -17.53
CA ASP A 117 -0.44 31.68 -18.95
C ASP A 117 -1.62 32.12 -19.83
N THR A 118 -2.85 31.74 -19.50
CA THR A 118 -4.05 32.24 -20.22
C THR A 118 -4.17 33.75 -20.10
N ARG A 119 -3.94 34.30 -18.90
CA ARG A 119 -3.93 35.76 -18.68
C ARG A 119 -2.85 36.47 -19.50
N ARG A 120 -1.63 35.95 -19.49
CA ARG A 120 -0.52 36.50 -20.30
C ARG A 120 -0.82 36.47 -21.79
N ASN A 121 -1.39 35.36 -22.28
CA ASN A 121 -1.76 35.22 -23.68
C ASN A 121 -2.88 36.18 -24.05
N GLN A 122 -3.88 36.36 -23.19
CA GLN A 122 -4.97 37.32 -23.41
C GLN A 122 -4.43 38.75 -23.51
N SER A 123 -3.59 39.19 -22.56
CA SER A 123 -2.99 40.54 -22.61
C SER A 123 -2.19 40.77 -23.90
N ARG A 124 -1.44 39.77 -24.37
CA ARG A 124 -0.71 39.87 -25.66
C ARG A 124 -1.65 39.99 -26.85
N MET A 125 -2.76 39.26 -26.86
CA MET A 125 -3.76 39.33 -27.93
C MET A 125 -4.45 40.70 -27.96
N ASP A 126 -4.77 41.25 -26.78
CA ASP A 126 -5.39 42.57 -26.64
C ASP A 126 -4.44 43.68 -27.14
N GLU A 127 -3.16 43.63 -26.77
CA GLU A 127 -2.12 44.54 -27.29
C GLU A 127 -2.02 44.47 -28.82
N MET A 128 -1.99 43.27 -29.41
CA MET A 128 -1.94 43.09 -30.87
C MET A 128 -3.20 43.64 -31.56
N ALA A 129 -4.37 43.45 -30.96
CA ALA A 129 -5.63 43.97 -31.48
C ALA A 129 -5.63 45.51 -31.47
N LEU A 130 -5.14 46.13 -30.39
CA LEU A 130 -5.01 47.58 -30.27
C LEU A 130 -4.06 48.15 -31.33
N VAL A 131 -2.88 47.56 -31.50
CA VAL A 131 -1.89 47.99 -32.51
C VAL A 131 -2.47 47.88 -33.92
N ARG A 132 -3.17 46.77 -34.24
CA ARG A 132 -3.84 46.61 -35.54
C ARG A 132 -4.93 47.65 -35.76
N HIS A 133 -5.73 47.94 -34.74
CA HIS A 133 -6.78 48.95 -34.80
C HIS A 133 -6.20 50.34 -35.07
N LEU A 134 -5.19 50.76 -34.31
CA LEU A 134 -4.50 52.05 -34.49
C LEU A 134 -3.90 52.18 -35.89
N ARG A 135 -3.24 51.13 -36.39
CA ARG A 135 -2.67 51.12 -37.75
C ARG A 135 -3.73 51.27 -38.83
N LYS A 136 -4.87 50.58 -38.70
CA LYS A 136 -6.00 50.70 -39.64
C LYS A 136 -6.61 52.10 -39.63
N HIS A 137 -6.71 52.71 -38.46
CA HIS A 137 -7.22 54.06 -38.32
C HIS A 137 -6.29 55.09 -38.99
N ALA A 138 -4.99 54.99 -38.75
CA ALA A 138 -4.00 55.89 -39.36
C ALA A 138 -4.01 55.85 -40.90
N LEU A 139 -4.26 54.66 -41.49
CA LEU A 139 -4.37 54.48 -42.95
C LEU A 139 -5.67 55.01 -43.57
N ARG A 140 -6.72 55.27 -42.78
CA ARG A 140 -7.99 55.84 -43.26
C ARG A 140 -8.04 57.36 -43.18
N SER A 141 -7.14 57.97 -42.43
CA SER A 141 -7.02 59.41 -42.23
C SER A 141 -6.03 60.09 -43.20
N VAL A 142 -5.58 59.36 -44.22
CA VAL A 142 -4.78 59.85 -45.36
C VAL A 142 -5.64 59.70 -46.61
#